data_AF-A0A6I5NJI0-F1
#
_entry.id   AF-A0A6I5NJI0-F1
#
_cell.length_a   1.000
_cell.length_b   1.000
_cell.length_c   1.000
_cell.angle_alpha   90.00
_cell.angle_beta   90.00
_cell.angle_gamma   90.00
#
_symmetry.space_group_name_H-M   'P 1'
#
loop_
_entity.id
_entity.type
_entity.pdbx_description
1 polymer ?
#
loop_
_entity_poly.entity_id
_entity_poly.type
_entity_poly.pdbx_seq_one_letter_code
_entity_poly.pdbx_strand_id
1 'polypeptide(L)'
;MSNVVAGQLPLKQAIFAKEPSLHVLPVGVIPPNPLAILESKQLAALLQECAKVYDYIIIDTPPVLGLADTLTLGRNTDGLLLVMQPGLVDIDSINATKTLITQSQQKVLGLVANGVKVTSKPDRYFYYNQEYVIRQNQEALMGLSTSENSAVRTTR
;
A
#
# COMPACT_ATOMS: atom_id res chain seq x y z
N MET A 1 13.02 10.41 4.90
CA MET A 1 11.83 10.55 5.78
C MET A 1 12.28 11.08 7.11
N SER A 2 13.14 10.36 7.85
CA SER A 2 13.65 10.76 9.17
C SER A 2 14.25 12.18 9.19
N ASN A 3 15.08 12.55 8.20
CA ASN A 3 15.64 13.90 8.12
C ASN A 3 14.56 14.98 7.91
N VAL A 4 13.47 14.67 7.21
CA VAL A 4 12.34 15.59 7.03
C VAL A 4 11.57 15.76 8.34
N VAL A 5 11.28 14.64 9.01
CA VAL A 5 10.60 14.65 10.32
C VAL A 5 11.43 15.38 11.38
N ALA A 6 12.76 15.24 11.33
CA ALA A 6 13.69 15.96 12.18
C ALA A 6 13.88 17.45 11.79
N GLY A 7 13.24 17.94 10.72
CA GLY A 7 13.37 19.31 10.24
C GLY A 7 14.72 19.65 9.60
N GLN A 8 15.53 18.64 9.27
CA GLN A 8 16.88 18.79 8.73
C GLN A 8 16.89 18.93 7.20
N LEU A 9 15.84 18.47 6.51
CA LEU A 9 15.72 18.53 5.05
C LEU A 9 14.28 18.88 4.65
N PRO A 10 14.06 19.87 3.76
CA PRO A 10 12.73 20.16 3.25
C PRO A 10 12.14 18.97 2.48
N LEU A 11 10.82 18.73 2.64
CA LEU A 11 10.12 17.61 1.99
C LEU A 11 10.37 17.55 0.47
N LYS A 12 10.28 18.70 -0.21
CA LYS A 12 10.48 18.79 -1.67
C LYS A 12 11.85 18.33 -2.13
N GLN A 13 12.88 18.44 -1.28
CA GLN A 13 14.25 18.01 -1.60
C GLN A 13 14.49 16.54 -1.23
N ALA A 14 13.65 15.97 -0.38
CA ALA A 14 13.75 14.59 0.08
C ALA A 14 12.97 13.60 -0.80
N ILE A 15 12.09 14.10 -1.67
CA ILE A 15 11.27 13.29 -2.57
C ILE A 15 12.02 13.06 -3.88
N PHE A 16 12.04 11.82 -4.32
CA PHE A 16 12.58 11.40 -5.62
C PHE A 16 11.44 11.01 -6.54
N ALA A 17 11.32 11.67 -7.69
CA ALA A 17 10.38 11.27 -8.72
C ALA A 17 10.93 10.06 -9.47
N LYS A 18 10.18 8.95 -9.47
CA LYS A 18 10.53 7.73 -10.22
C LYS A 18 9.81 7.68 -11.57
N GLU A 19 8.54 8.08 -11.58
CA GLU A 19 7.67 8.26 -12.75
C GLU A 19 6.82 9.52 -12.50
N PRO A 20 6.14 10.10 -13.52
CA PRO A 20 5.32 11.30 -13.33
C PRO A 20 4.28 11.20 -12.21
N SER A 21 3.76 10.01 -11.95
CA SER A 21 2.74 9.73 -10.92
C SER A 21 3.29 8.93 -9.73
N LEU A 22 4.60 8.68 -9.66
CA LEU A 22 5.20 7.88 -8.60
C LEU A 22 6.40 8.62 -8.00
N HIS A 23 6.23 9.05 -6.77
CA HIS A 23 7.24 9.72 -5.98
C HIS A 23 7.61 8.87 -4.76
N VAL A 24 8.89 8.87 -4.40
CA VAL A 24 9.42 8.07 -3.31
C VAL A 24 10.09 8.98 -2.28
N LEU A 25 9.69 8.85 -1.03
CA LEU A 25 10.38 9.42 0.12
C LEU A 25 11.13 8.29 0.85
N PRO A 26 12.45 8.14 0.67
CA PRO A 26 13.21 7.06 1.32
C PRO A 26 13.28 7.27 2.82
N VAL A 27 13.67 6.25 3.59
CA VAL A 27 13.76 6.31 5.06
C VAL A 27 14.63 7.47 5.56
N GLY A 28 15.79 7.71 4.95
CA GLY A 28 16.78 8.68 5.43
C GLY A 28 17.72 8.09 6.49
N VAL A 29 18.34 8.93 7.30
CA VAL A 29 19.24 8.48 8.39
C VAL A 29 18.43 7.78 9.49
N ILE A 30 18.79 6.55 9.85
CA ILE A 30 18.12 5.83 10.93
C ILE A 30 18.51 6.46 12.27
N PRO A 31 17.56 6.97 13.07
CA PRO A 31 17.85 7.59 14.36
C PRO A 31 18.13 6.51 15.42
N PRO A 32 18.75 6.87 16.56
CA PRO A 32 18.98 5.93 17.67
C PRO A 32 17.68 5.32 18.24
N ASN A 33 16.56 6.05 18.16
CA ASN A 33 15.22 5.56 18.55
C ASN A 33 14.22 5.79 17.40
N PRO A 34 14.01 4.80 16.52
CA PRO A 34 13.07 4.91 15.41
C PRO A 34 11.62 5.15 15.83
N LEU A 35 11.15 4.48 16.89
CA LEU A 35 9.75 4.59 17.34
C LEU A 35 9.38 6.00 17.75
N ALA A 36 10.30 6.75 18.38
CA ALA A 36 10.06 8.14 18.76
C ALA A 36 9.76 9.04 17.55
N ILE A 37 10.36 8.75 16.39
CA ILE A 37 10.06 9.47 15.14
C ILE A 37 8.68 9.05 14.61
N LEU A 38 8.33 7.76 14.69
CA LEU A 38 7.03 7.25 14.22
C LEU A 38 5.85 7.76 15.06
N GLU A 39 6.07 8.02 16.35
CA GLU A 39 5.06 8.59 17.27
C GLU A 39 5.04 10.12 17.27
N SER A 40 5.97 10.76 16.55
CA SER A 40 6.15 12.21 16.61
C SER A 40 5.01 12.97 15.93
N LYS A 41 4.69 14.15 16.47
CA LYS A 41 3.77 15.10 15.83
C LYS A 41 4.28 15.57 14.47
N GLN A 42 5.60 15.60 14.29
CA GLN A 42 6.27 15.99 13.05
C GLN A 42 5.99 14.99 11.93
N LEU A 43 5.96 13.68 12.23
CA LEU A 43 5.57 12.69 11.22
C LEU A 43 4.09 12.85 10.84
N ALA A 44 3.20 13.06 11.82
CA ALA A 44 1.79 13.31 11.54
C ALA A 44 1.59 14.55 10.65
N ALA A 45 2.31 15.64 10.93
CA ALA A 45 2.30 16.84 10.10
C ALA A 45 2.83 16.58 8.67
N LEU A 46 3.92 15.82 8.55
CA LEU A 46 4.46 15.40 7.26
C LEU A 46 3.43 14.63 6.42
N LEU A 47 2.74 13.66 7.03
CA LEU A 47 1.71 12.88 6.34
C LEU A 47 0.53 13.78 5.89
N GLN A 48 0.13 14.74 6.72
CA GLN A 48 -0.88 15.73 6.35
C GLN A 48 -0.44 16.66 5.21
N GLU A 49 0.84 17.04 5.14
CA GLU A 49 1.38 17.79 4.01
C GLU A 49 1.36 16.97 2.72
N CYS A 50 1.78 15.71 2.78
CA CYS A 50 1.71 14.78 1.66
C CYS A 50 0.25 14.59 1.19
N ALA A 51 -0.70 14.47 2.11
CA ALA A 51 -2.12 14.24 1.78
C ALA A 51 -2.77 15.42 1.04
N LYS A 52 -2.16 16.62 1.06
CA LYS A 52 -2.64 17.78 0.28
C LYS A 52 -2.27 17.71 -1.20
N VAL A 53 -1.30 16.88 -1.56
CA VAL A 53 -0.69 16.86 -2.90
C VAL A 53 -0.68 15.48 -3.55
N TYR A 54 -0.97 14.41 -2.80
CA TYR A 54 -1.06 13.05 -3.31
C TYR A 54 -2.44 12.46 -3.04
N ASP A 55 -3.01 11.80 -4.05
CA ASP A 55 -4.27 11.06 -3.92
C ASP A 55 -4.11 9.82 -3.05
N TYR A 56 -2.93 9.19 -3.09
CA TYR A 56 -2.60 7.99 -2.32
C TYR A 56 -1.21 8.08 -1.71
N ILE A 57 -1.11 7.65 -0.45
CA ILE A 57 0.15 7.54 0.28
C ILE A 57 0.29 6.09 0.73
N ILE A 58 1.32 5.41 0.22
CA ILE A 58 1.65 4.04 0.61
C ILE A 58 2.85 4.11 1.54
N ILE A 59 2.70 3.55 2.74
CA ILE A 59 3.78 3.48 3.73
C ILE A 59 4.23 2.03 3.82
N ASP A 60 5.46 1.78 3.38
CA ASP A 60 6.10 0.48 3.58
C ASP A 60 6.55 0.34 5.04
N THR A 61 6.28 -0.81 5.64
CA THR A 61 6.58 -1.07 7.05
C THR A 61 7.19 -2.46 7.21
N PRO A 62 8.02 -2.68 8.23
CA PRO A 62 8.51 -4.02 8.58
C PRO A 62 7.36 -5.03 8.84
N PRO A 63 7.65 -6.34 8.94
CA PRO A 63 6.64 -7.33 9.31
C PRO A 63 5.93 -6.97 10.62
N VAL A 64 4.60 -7.19 10.65
CA VAL A 64 3.73 -6.82 11.78
C VAL A 64 4.09 -7.57 13.08
N LEU A 65 4.65 -8.77 12.97
CA LEU A 65 5.07 -9.55 14.14
C LEU A 65 6.44 -9.10 14.65
N GLY A 66 6.52 -8.84 15.96
CA GLY A 66 7.78 -8.55 16.65
C GLY A 66 8.22 -7.09 16.59
N LEU A 67 7.55 -6.24 15.80
CA LEU A 67 7.88 -4.82 15.66
C LEU A 67 6.63 -3.96 15.83
N ALA A 68 6.76 -2.85 16.57
CA ALA A 68 5.67 -1.93 16.82
C ALA A 68 5.42 -0.95 15.67
N ASP A 69 6.33 -0.86 14.69
CA ASP A 69 6.36 0.18 13.65
C ASP A 69 5.04 0.26 12.87
N THR A 70 4.54 -0.86 12.35
CA THR A 70 3.29 -0.91 11.56
C THR A 70 2.10 -0.46 12.39
N LEU A 71 2.00 -0.87 13.65
CA LEU A 71 0.88 -0.50 14.53
C LEU A 71 0.93 0.98 14.93
N THR A 72 2.12 1.49 15.19
CA THR A 72 2.34 2.89 15.51
C THR A 72 1.99 3.77 14.31
N LEU A 73 2.48 3.43 13.12
CA LEU A 73 2.17 4.16 11.89
C LEU A 73 0.70 4.06 11.49
N GLY A 74 0.10 2.88 11.66
CA GLY A 74 -1.28 2.61 11.26
C GLY A 74 -2.30 3.55 11.87
N ARG A 75 -2.03 4.10 13.07
CA ARG A 75 -2.85 5.14 13.73
C ARG A 75 -3.00 6.43 12.92
N ASN A 76 -2.08 6.71 12.01
CA ASN A 76 -2.08 7.89 11.14
C ASN A 76 -2.49 7.54 9.69
N THR A 77 -3.10 6.38 9.46
CA THR A 77 -3.50 5.90 8.13
C THR A 77 -4.97 5.50 8.09
N ASP A 78 -5.54 5.40 6.88
CA ASP A 78 -6.92 4.92 6.69
C ASP A 78 -7.08 3.42 6.94
N GLY A 79 -5.98 2.67 6.98
CA GLY A 79 -5.94 1.27 7.32
C GLY A 79 -4.72 0.53 6.77
N LEU A 80 -4.63 -0.74 7.13
CA LEU A 80 -3.53 -1.64 6.80
C LEU A 80 -3.93 -2.58 5.68
N LEU A 81 -3.03 -2.75 4.69
CA LEU A 81 -3.10 -3.82 3.71
C LEU A 81 -2.08 -4.89 4.10
N LEU A 82 -2.55 -6.09 4.46
CA LEU A 82 -1.66 -7.17 4.88
C LEU A 82 -1.13 -7.91 3.66
N VAL A 83 0.16 -8.24 3.64
CA VAL A 83 0.77 -9.04 2.58
C VAL A 83 1.31 -10.32 3.20
N MET A 84 0.94 -11.46 2.63
CA MET A 84 1.45 -12.77 3.06
C MET A 84 1.80 -13.64 1.87
N GLN A 85 2.77 -14.54 2.05
CA GLN A 85 3.08 -15.57 1.07
C GLN A 85 2.52 -16.93 1.52
N PRO A 86 1.56 -17.52 0.77
CA PRO A 86 1.04 -18.84 1.09
C PRO A 86 2.14 -19.91 1.10
N GLY A 87 2.07 -20.82 2.07
CA GLY A 87 3.04 -21.91 2.24
C GLY A 87 4.36 -21.50 2.89
N LEU A 88 4.57 -20.21 3.17
CA LEU A 88 5.75 -19.72 3.89
C LEU A 88 5.43 -19.27 5.32
N VAL A 89 4.22 -18.72 5.55
CA VAL A 89 3.76 -18.26 6.86
C VAL A 89 2.98 -19.37 7.56
N ASP A 90 3.34 -19.68 8.80
CA ASP A 90 2.64 -20.67 9.63
C ASP A 90 1.35 -20.10 10.26
N ILE A 91 0.50 -21.00 10.75
CA ILE A 91 -0.81 -20.64 11.30
C ILE A 91 -0.71 -19.85 12.62
N ASP A 92 0.32 -20.09 13.43
CA ASP A 92 0.51 -19.43 14.71
C ASP A 92 0.91 -17.97 14.49
N SER A 93 1.79 -17.71 13.52
CA SER A 93 2.13 -16.36 13.05
C SER A 93 0.91 -15.59 12.55
N ILE A 94 0.02 -16.25 11.80
CA ILE A 94 -1.23 -15.63 11.33
C ILE A 94 -2.14 -15.29 12.53
N ASN A 95 -2.30 -16.20 13.48
CA ASN A 95 -3.14 -15.99 14.66
C ASN A 95 -2.58 -14.90 15.59
N ALA A 96 -1.27 -14.86 15.79
CA ALA A 96 -0.59 -13.81 16.54
C ALA A 96 -0.80 -12.44 15.87
N THR A 97 -0.66 -12.37 14.54
CA THR A 97 -0.88 -11.14 13.76
C THR A 97 -2.32 -10.64 13.91
N LYS A 98 -3.30 -11.54 13.76
CA LYS A 98 -4.73 -11.22 13.96
C LYS A 98 -4.99 -10.68 15.36
N THR A 99 -4.44 -11.32 16.38
CA THR A 99 -4.60 -10.91 17.78
C THR A 99 -4.05 -9.51 17.99
N LEU A 100 -2.83 -9.25 17.52
CA LEU A 100 -2.13 -7.98 17.67
C LEU A 100 -2.83 -6.83 16.92
N ILE A 101 -3.30 -7.07 15.70
CA ILE A 101 -4.12 -6.11 14.93
C ILE A 101 -5.45 -5.80 15.63
N THR A 102 -6.12 -6.84 16.16
CA THR A 102 -7.41 -6.68 16.86
C THR A 102 -7.23 -5.86 18.14
N GLN A 103 -6.20 -6.17 18.94
CA GLN A 103 -5.90 -5.47 20.19
C GLN A 103 -5.50 -4.01 19.95
N SER A 104 -4.79 -3.73 18.86
CA SER A 104 -4.38 -2.37 18.46
C SER A 104 -5.46 -1.59 17.72
N GLN A 105 -6.64 -2.20 17.52
CA GLN A 105 -7.82 -1.61 16.86
C GLN A 105 -7.51 -1.03 15.47
N GLN A 106 -6.56 -1.64 14.76
CA GLN A 106 -6.20 -1.21 13.42
C GLN A 106 -7.25 -1.67 12.41
N LYS A 107 -7.63 -0.79 11.49
CA LYS A 107 -8.53 -1.13 10.39
C LYS A 107 -7.75 -1.90 9.32
N VAL A 108 -8.14 -3.13 9.03
CA VAL A 108 -7.58 -3.91 7.92
C VAL A 108 -8.42 -3.66 6.67
N LEU A 109 -7.76 -3.16 5.61
CA LEU A 109 -8.39 -2.90 4.31
C LEU A 109 -8.51 -4.18 3.47
N GLY A 110 -7.58 -5.12 3.66
CA GLY A 110 -7.58 -6.40 2.95
C GLY A 110 -6.31 -7.21 3.16
N LEU A 111 -6.22 -8.31 2.42
CA LEU A 111 -5.10 -9.24 2.42
C LEU A 111 -4.65 -9.49 0.97
N VAL A 112 -3.35 -9.37 0.72
CA VAL A 112 -2.69 -9.72 -0.53
C VAL A 112 -1.94 -11.03 -0.34
N ALA A 113 -2.36 -12.06 -1.08
CA ALA A 113 -1.61 -13.29 -1.22
C ALA A 113 -0.55 -13.10 -2.31
N ASN A 114 0.70 -12.89 -1.91
CA ASN A 114 1.83 -12.73 -2.82
C ASN A 114 2.57 -14.05 -3.03
N GLY A 115 3.25 -14.22 -4.17
CA GLY A 115 4.10 -15.37 -4.42
C GLY A 115 3.37 -16.72 -4.48
N VAL A 116 2.08 -16.69 -4.87
CA VAL A 116 1.26 -17.89 -5.06
C VAL A 116 1.89 -18.77 -6.14
N LYS A 117 2.30 -19.99 -5.78
CA LYS A 117 2.73 -20.98 -6.76
C LYS A 117 1.50 -21.65 -7.36
N VAL A 118 1.21 -21.35 -8.62
CA VAL A 118 0.19 -22.09 -9.38
C VAL A 118 0.77 -23.48 -9.65
N THR A 119 0.35 -24.49 -8.89
CA THR A 119 0.74 -25.87 -9.18
C THR A 119 -0.16 -26.44 -10.27
N SER A 120 0.36 -27.38 -11.06
CA SER A 120 -0.30 -27.97 -12.24
C SER A 120 -1.55 -28.81 -11.93
N LYS A 121 -1.97 -28.88 -10.66
CA LYS A 121 -3.30 -29.39 -10.31
C LYS A 121 -4.22 -28.18 -10.21
N PRO A 122 -5.25 -28.08 -11.07
CA PRO A 122 -6.16 -26.96 -11.02
C PRO A 122 -6.93 -27.02 -9.70
N ASP A 123 -6.47 -26.25 -8.72
CA ASP A 123 -7.33 -25.81 -7.62
C ASP A 123 -8.47 -25.06 -8.28
N ARG A 124 -9.62 -25.73 -8.37
CA ARG A 124 -10.81 -25.34 -9.14
C ARG A 124 -11.30 -23.92 -8.83
N TYR A 125 -10.85 -23.36 -7.70
CA TYR A 125 -11.09 -21.98 -7.26
C TYR A 125 -10.28 -20.91 -8.01
N PHE A 126 -9.06 -21.20 -8.49
CA PHE A 126 -8.22 -20.18 -9.14
C PHE A 126 -8.67 -19.86 -10.57
N TYR A 127 -9.22 -20.85 -11.29
CA TYR A 127 -9.70 -20.64 -12.66
C TYR A 127 -10.93 -19.72 -12.72
N TYR A 128 -11.84 -19.81 -11.74
CA TYR A 128 -12.97 -18.89 -11.67
C TYR A 128 -12.49 -17.44 -11.55
N ASN A 129 -11.53 -17.15 -10.67
CA ASN A 129 -11.04 -15.78 -10.51
C ASN A 129 -10.29 -15.26 -11.73
N GLN A 130 -9.51 -16.10 -12.43
CA GLN A 130 -8.79 -15.67 -13.62
C GLN A 130 -9.76 -15.35 -14.78
N GLU A 131 -10.79 -16.17 -14.99
CA GLU A 131 -11.86 -15.85 -15.97
C GLU A 131 -12.66 -14.60 -15.60
N TYR A 132 -12.90 -14.34 -14.31
CA TYR A 132 -13.57 -13.11 -13.85
C TYR A 132 -12.70 -11.86 -14.09
N VAL A 133 -11.41 -11.91 -13.76
CA VAL A 133 -10.48 -10.79 -13.98
C VAL A 133 -10.27 -10.53 -15.47
N ILE A 134 -10.14 -11.59 -16.28
CA ILE A 134 -10.03 -11.46 -17.74
C ILE A 134 -11.30 -10.83 -18.32
N ARG A 135 -12.49 -11.24 -17.87
CA ARG A 135 -13.76 -10.64 -18.31
C ARG A 135 -13.89 -9.16 -17.92
N GLN A 136 -13.59 -8.80 -16.67
CA GLN A 136 -13.66 -7.39 -16.26
C GLN A 136 -12.69 -6.51 -17.06
N ASN A 137 -11.48 -7.01 -17.33
CA ASN A 137 -10.52 -6.28 -18.16
C ASN A 137 -11.01 -6.17 -19.61
N GLN A 138 -11.59 -7.23 -20.19
CA GLN A 138 -12.17 -7.17 -21.54
C GLN A 138 -13.36 -6.21 -21.64
N GLU A 139 -14.25 -6.20 -20.65
CA GLU A 139 -15.39 -5.27 -20.60
C GLU A 139 -14.93 -3.82 -20.44
N ALA A 140 -13.93 -3.56 -19.59
CA ALA A 140 -13.33 -2.23 -19.45
C ALA A 140 -12.66 -1.77 -20.76
N LEU A 141 -11.93 -2.66 -21.44
CA LEU A 141 -11.30 -2.39 -22.73
C LEU A 141 -12.35 -2.14 -23.85
N MET A 142 -13.46 -2.89 -23.86
CA MET A 142 -14.53 -2.66 -24.83
C MET A 142 -15.32 -1.37 -24.56
N GLY A 143 -15.53 -1.02 -23.29
CA GLY A 143 -16.20 0.23 -22.90
C GLY A 143 -15.36 1.50 -23.18
N LEU A 144 -14.04 1.38 -23.25
CA LEU A 144 -13.14 2.47 -23.66
C LEU A 144 -13.14 2.67 -25.19
N SER A 145 -13.35 1.60 -25.98
CA SER A 145 -13.34 1.68 -27.45
C SER A 145 -14.61 2.32 -28.05
N THR A 146 -15.72 2.33 -27.32
CA THR A 146 -17.01 2.87 -27.81
C THR A 146 -17.16 4.37 -27.58
N SER A 147 -16.39 4.98 -26.67
CA SER A 147 -16.45 6.41 -26.38
C SER A 147 -15.53 7.28 -27.25
N GLU A 148 -14.50 6.72 -27.87
CA GLU A 148 -13.57 7.48 -28.72
C GLU A 148 -14.05 7.70 -30.17
N ASN A 149 -15.10 7.00 -30.63
CA ASN A 149 -15.52 7.06 -32.04
C ASN A 149 -16.76 7.95 -32.32
N SER A 150 -17.20 8.76 -31.34
CA SER A 150 -18.40 9.61 -31.46
C SER A 150 -18.12 11.12 -31.59
N ALA A 151 -16.86 11.58 -31.60
CA ALA A 151 -16.54 13.01 -31.56
C ALA A 151 -15.98 13.60 -32.89
N VAL A 152 -16.02 12.88 -34.01
CA VAL A 152 -15.51 13.38 -35.30
C VAL A 152 -16.51 13.14 -36.43
N ARG A 153 -17.47 14.06 -36.60
CA ARG A 153 -18.36 14.35 -37.75
C ARG A 153 -19.55 15.16 -37.20
N THR A 154 -19.89 16.39 -37.59
CA THR A 154 -19.65 17.18 -38.80
C THR A 154 -20.03 18.64 -38.47
N THR A 155 -19.11 19.59 -38.67
CA THR A 155 -19.44 20.99 -38.95
C THR A 155 -19.39 21.18 -40.47
N ARG A 156 -20.54 21.43 -41.08
CA ARG A 156 -20.74 22.25 -42.28
C ARG A 156 -22.23 22.33 -42.61
#